data_AF-A0A7L3JCC9-F1
#
_entry.id   AF-A0A7L3JCC9-F1
#
_cell.length_a   1.000
_cell.length_b   1.000
_cell.length_c   1.000
_cell.angle_alpha   90.00
_cell.angle_beta   90.00
_cell.angle_gamma   90.00
#
_symmetry.space_group_name_H-M   'P 1'
#
loop_
_entity.id
_entity.type
_entity.pdbx_description
1 polymer ?
#
loop_
_entity_poly.entity_id
_entity_poly.type
_entity_poly.pdbx_seq_one_letter_code
_entity_poly.pdbx_strand_id
1 'polypeptide(L)'
;EEATQEDLEYKLKGFIDLTLDKSAKTRQAALESLKSAFSSKILYEFIMERRMTLTDSIERCIKKGKSDEQCAAAGLACLLCVQMGSGIESEEIFKTLGPVLKKIVCDGTASIQARQACATCLGICCFIVTDDI
;
A
#
# COMPACT_ATOMS: atom_id res chain seq x y z
N GLU A 1 -13.92 10.65 21.82
CA GLU A 1 -13.61 10.58 20.38
C GLU A 1 -12.10 10.62 20.11
N GLU A 2 -11.34 11.50 20.78
CA GLU A 2 -9.87 11.55 20.65
C GLU A 2 -9.15 10.28 21.14
N ALA A 3 -9.44 9.80 22.36
CA ALA A 3 -8.80 8.59 22.89
C ALA A 3 -8.97 7.34 21.99
N THR A 4 -10.13 7.21 21.34
CA THR A 4 -10.40 6.11 20.40
C THR A 4 -9.64 6.24 19.09
N GLN A 5 -9.26 7.45 18.70
CA GLN A 5 -8.44 7.70 17.51
C GLN A 5 -6.96 7.47 17.81
N GLU A 6 -6.46 7.94 18.96
CA GLU A 6 -5.08 7.68 19.40
C GLU A 6 -4.81 6.17 19.56
N ASP A 7 -5.76 5.43 20.16
CA ASP A 7 -5.68 3.98 20.28
C ASP A 7 -5.64 3.28 18.91
N LEU A 8 -6.39 3.80 17.94
CA LEU A 8 -6.38 3.28 16.58
C LEU A 8 -5.02 3.54 15.93
N GLU A 9 -4.53 4.77 15.97
CA GLU A 9 -3.25 5.14 15.38
C GLU A 9 -2.08 4.38 16.02
N TYR A 10 -2.13 4.14 17.33
CA TYR A 10 -1.15 3.30 18.02
C TYR A 10 -1.15 1.86 17.46
N LYS A 11 -2.32 1.26 17.25
CA LYS A 11 -2.43 -0.06 16.61
C LYS A 11 -1.91 -0.05 15.17
N LEU A 12 -2.21 1.00 14.40
CA LEU A 12 -1.73 1.14 13.02
C LEU A 12 -0.20 1.24 12.95
N LYS A 13 0.44 1.96 13.88
CA LYS A 13 1.91 1.98 14.01
C LYS A 13 2.46 0.57 14.22
N GLY A 14 1.86 -0.19 15.13
CA GLY A 14 2.24 -1.59 15.35
C GLY A 14 2.10 -2.45 14.08
N PHE A 15 1.06 -2.26 13.28
CA PHE A 15 0.94 -2.97 12.01
C PHE A 15 1.99 -2.54 10.98
N ILE A 16 2.38 -1.26 10.93
CA ILE A 16 3.48 -0.80 10.07
C ILE A 16 4.77 -1.53 10.44
N ASP A 17 5.11 -1.65 11.72
CA ASP A 17 6.31 -2.37 12.16
C ASP A 17 6.26 -3.85 11.75
N LEU A 18 5.09 -4.48 11.87
CA LEU A 18 4.89 -5.88 11.49
C LEU A 18 5.02 -6.15 9.98
N THR A 19 4.98 -5.13 9.12
CA THR A 19 5.31 -5.29 7.69
C THR A 19 6.79 -5.63 7.44
N LEU A 20 7.65 -5.46 8.45
CA LEU A 20 9.07 -5.81 8.37
C LEU A 20 9.39 -7.19 8.97
N ASP A 21 8.38 -7.87 9.52
CA ASP A 21 8.56 -9.16 10.18
C ASP A 21 9.19 -10.23 9.26
N LYS A 22 9.93 -11.17 9.87
CA LYS A 22 10.57 -12.28 9.15
C LYS A 22 9.54 -13.22 8.54
N SER A 23 8.41 -13.43 9.21
CA SER A 23 7.29 -14.27 8.78
C SER A 23 6.46 -13.60 7.69
N ALA A 24 6.36 -14.24 6.52
CA ALA A 24 5.50 -13.77 5.43
C ALA A 24 4.03 -13.68 5.84
N LYS A 25 3.55 -14.64 6.64
CA LYS A 25 2.17 -14.65 7.13
C LYS A 25 1.88 -13.46 8.04
N THR A 26 2.84 -13.08 8.87
CA THR A 26 2.72 -11.91 9.76
C THR A 26 2.67 -10.62 8.95
N ARG A 27 3.55 -10.46 7.96
CA ARG A 27 3.52 -9.31 7.05
C ARG A 27 2.21 -9.20 6.29
N GLN A 28 1.71 -10.31 5.74
CA GLN A 28 0.41 -10.34 5.06
C GLN A 28 -0.72 -9.87 5.98
N ALA A 29 -0.82 -10.42 7.19
CA ALA A 29 -1.88 -10.05 8.14
C ALA A 29 -1.80 -8.57 8.53
N ALA A 30 -0.60 -8.02 8.67
CA ALA A 30 -0.39 -6.60 8.93
C ALA A 30 -0.87 -5.72 7.78
N LEU A 31 -0.52 -6.08 6.53
CA LEU A 31 -0.98 -5.37 5.32
C LEU A 31 -2.51 -5.41 5.19
N GLU A 32 -3.13 -6.56 5.46
CA GLU A 32 -4.59 -6.70 5.43
C GLU A 32 -5.27 -5.84 6.51
N SER A 33 -4.69 -5.77 7.71
CA SER A 33 -5.19 -4.94 8.81
C SER A 33 -5.10 -3.45 8.49
N LEU A 34 -3.96 -3.00 7.94
CA LEU A 34 -3.78 -1.63 7.45
C LEU A 34 -4.79 -1.31 6.34
N LYS A 35 -4.94 -2.21 5.35
CA LYS A 35 -5.89 -2.07 4.25
C LYS A 35 -7.32 -1.92 4.77
N SER A 36 -7.72 -2.76 5.73
CA SER A 36 -9.05 -2.69 6.34
C SER A 36 -9.28 -1.34 7.03
N ALA A 37 -8.30 -0.83 7.79
CA ALA A 37 -8.40 0.47 8.43
C ALA A 37 -8.53 1.61 7.41
N PHE A 38 -7.68 1.62 6.37
CA PHE A 38 -7.68 2.66 5.35
C PHE A 38 -8.94 2.61 4.46
N SER A 39 -9.59 1.46 4.36
CA SER A 39 -10.87 1.33 3.64
C SER A 39 -12.08 1.84 4.42
N SER A 40 -11.97 1.90 5.75
CA SER A 40 -13.11 2.22 6.64
C SER A 40 -13.07 3.64 7.19
N LYS A 41 -11.91 4.31 7.16
CA LYS A 41 -11.71 5.65 7.70
C LYS A 41 -10.75 6.47 6.83
N ILE A 42 -11.01 7.77 6.74
CA ILE A 42 -10.05 8.74 6.22
C ILE A 42 -9.06 9.06 7.35
N LEU A 43 -7.78 8.83 7.10
CA LEU A 43 -6.68 8.90 8.06
C LEU A 43 -5.57 9.81 7.54
N TYR A 44 -5.96 10.95 6.96
CA TYR A 44 -5.07 11.82 6.20
C TYR A 44 -3.80 12.22 6.97
N GLU A 45 -3.94 12.81 8.17
CA GLU A 45 -2.80 13.24 9.00
C GLU A 45 -1.86 12.07 9.33
N PHE A 46 -2.42 10.95 9.80
CA PHE A 46 -1.66 9.75 10.15
C PHE A 46 -0.85 9.21 8.96
N ILE A 47 -1.47 9.17 7.78
CA ILE A 47 -0.84 8.68 6.54
C ILE A 47 0.21 9.68 6.07
N MET A 48 -0.09 10.97 6.06
CA MET A 48 0.80 12.02 5.59
C MET A 48 2.13 11.99 6.35
N GLU A 49 2.09 11.87 7.68
CA GLU A 49 3.28 11.75 8.53
C GLU A 49 4.13 10.48 8.25
N ARG A 50 3.54 9.43 7.68
CA ARG A 50 4.15 8.09 7.54
C ARG A 50 4.23 7.61 6.10
N ARG A 51 3.92 8.46 5.14
CA ARG A 51 3.76 8.15 3.72
C ARG A 51 4.99 7.44 3.15
N MET A 52 6.19 7.95 3.44
CA MET A 52 7.44 7.35 3.00
C MET A 52 7.61 5.93 3.57
N THR A 53 7.47 5.75 4.88
CA THR A 53 7.60 4.43 5.53
C THR A 53 6.57 3.42 5.03
N LEU A 54 5.32 3.85 4.84
CA LEU A 54 4.26 3.02 4.26
C LEU A 54 4.60 2.60 2.83
N THR A 55 5.07 3.55 2.02
CA THR A 55 5.46 3.30 0.62
C THR A 55 6.63 2.31 0.54
N ASP A 56 7.69 2.50 1.33
CA ASP A 56 8.84 1.59 1.37
C ASP A 56 8.45 0.18 1.81
N SER A 57 7.58 0.09 2.82
CA SER A 57 7.08 -1.19 3.34
C SER A 57 6.26 -1.94 2.30
N ILE A 58 5.36 -1.23 1.61
CA ILE A 58 4.56 -1.76 0.51
C ILE A 58 5.47 -2.20 -0.64
N GLU A 59 6.40 -1.36 -1.07
CA GLU A 59 7.33 -1.65 -2.16
C GLU A 59 8.10 -2.95 -1.89
N ARG A 60 8.62 -3.11 -0.66
CA ARG A 60 9.31 -4.32 -0.23
C ARG A 60 8.41 -5.55 -0.31
N CYS A 61 7.17 -5.45 0.17
CA CYS A 61 6.22 -6.57 0.16
C CYS A 61 5.79 -6.95 -1.27
N ILE A 62 5.66 -5.99 -2.19
CA ILE A 62 5.44 -6.27 -3.61
C ILE A 62 6.67 -6.96 -4.23
N LYS A 63 7.88 -6.46 -3.97
CA LYS A 63 9.13 -7.00 -4.54
C LYS A 63 9.47 -8.40 -4.03
N LYS A 64 9.25 -8.68 -2.75
CA LYS A 64 9.76 -9.90 -2.06
C LYS A 64 8.66 -10.86 -1.60
N GLY A 65 7.42 -10.40 -1.51
CA GLY A 65 6.29 -11.21 -1.09
C GLY A 65 5.87 -12.23 -2.14
N LYS A 66 5.02 -13.15 -1.72
CA LYS A 66 4.32 -14.08 -2.62
C LYS A 66 2.90 -13.60 -2.87
N SER A 67 2.16 -14.31 -3.73
CA SER A 67 0.82 -13.97 -4.21
C SER A 67 -0.05 -13.17 -3.21
N ASP A 68 -0.35 -13.75 -2.05
CA ASP A 68 -1.30 -13.14 -1.10
C ASP A 68 -0.74 -11.87 -0.45
N GLU A 69 0.55 -11.87 -0.09
CA GLU A 69 1.26 -10.69 0.43
C GLU A 69 1.32 -9.57 -0.63
N GLN A 70 1.58 -9.91 -1.89
CA GLN A 70 1.58 -8.96 -3.01
C GLN A 70 0.18 -8.38 -3.25
N CYS A 71 -0.86 -9.21 -3.18
CA CYS A 71 -2.25 -8.76 -3.31
C CYS A 71 -2.64 -7.79 -2.18
N ALA A 72 -2.28 -8.11 -0.94
CA ALA A 72 -2.52 -7.24 0.21
C ALA A 72 -1.75 -5.91 0.09
N ALA A 73 -0.48 -5.97 -0.31
CA ALA A 73 0.36 -4.78 -0.50
C ALA A 73 -0.15 -3.88 -1.64
N ALA A 74 -0.52 -4.46 -2.79
CA ALA A 74 -1.11 -3.70 -3.90
C ALA A 74 -2.45 -3.08 -3.51
N GLY A 75 -3.31 -3.80 -2.78
CA GLY A 75 -4.56 -3.24 -2.26
C GLY A 75 -4.34 -2.09 -1.27
N LEU A 76 -3.33 -2.18 -0.41
CA LEU A 76 -2.96 -1.09 0.50
C LEU A 76 -2.40 0.12 -0.27
N ALA A 77 -1.59 -0.10 -1.31
CA ALA A 77 -1.09 0.95 -2.18
C ALA A 77 -2.22 1.75 -2.84
N CYS A 78 -3.28 1.09 -3.33
CA CYS A 78 -4.46 1.77 -3.86
C CYS A 78 -5.03 2.74 -2.83
N LEU A 79 -5.29 2.26 -1.62
CA LEU A 79 -5.91 3.07 -0.57
C LEU A 79 -4.99 4.20 -0.09
N LEU A 80 -3.68 3.95 -0.06
CA LEU A 80 -2.68 4.98 0.23
C LEU A 80 -2.78 6.12 -0.79
N CYS A 81 -2.71 5.83 -2.09
CA CYS A 81 -2.86 6.85 -3.14
C CYS A 81 -4.25 7.53 -3.09
N VAL A 82 -5.33 6.77 -2.89
CA VAL A 82 -6.69 7.32 -2.82
C VAL A 82 -6.82 8.35 -1.69
N GLN A 83 -6.25 8.06 -0.52
CA GLN A 83 -6.34 8.99 0.61
C GLN A 83 -5.42 10.20 0.48
N MET A 84 -4.32 10.10 -0.26
CA MET A 84 -3.46 11.26 -0.57
C MET A 84 -4.05 12.15 -1.67
N GLY A 85 -4.89 11.61 -2.55
CA GLY A 85 -5.48 12.36 -3.64
C GLY A 85 -4.46 12.77 -4.70
N SER A 86 -4.83 13.68 -5.59
CA SER A 86 -3.92 14.23 -6.62
C SER A 86 -2.92 15.21 -6.00
N GLY A 87 -1.68 15.18 -6.48
CA GLY A 87 -0.59 16.07 -6.08
C GLY A 87 0.74 15.35 -5.91
N ILE A 88 1.75 16.12 -5.50
CA ILE A 88 3.16 15.70 -5.31
C ILE A 88 3.23 14.44 -4.45
N GLU A 89 2.34 14.33 -3.47
CA GLU A 89 2.38 13.25 -2.50
C GLU A 89 2.09 11.88 -3.14
N SER A 90 1.11 11.85 -4.04
CA SER A 90 0.78 10.67 -4.83
C SER A 90 1.76 10.43 -5.96
N GLU A 91 2.30 11.49 -6.58
CA GLU A 91 3.37 11.36 -7.58
C GLU A 91 4.60 10.65 -7.00
N GLU A 92 5.04 10.99 -5.79
CA GLU A 92 6.18 10.34 -5.13
C GLU A 92 5.88 8.88 -4.77
N ILE A 93 4.66 8.58 -4.30
CA ILE A 93 4.22 7.20 -4.07
C ILE A 93 4.31 6.42 -5.38
N PHE A 94 3.78 6.98 -6.46
CA PHE A 94 3.74 6.31 -7.76
C PHE A 94 5.12 6.16 -8.40
N LYS A 95 6.01 7.14 -8.23
CA LYS A 95 7.41 7.06 -8.67
C LYS A 95 8.11 5.85 -8.06
N THR A 96 7.77 5.51 -6.81
CA THR A 96 8.31 4.34 -6.11
C THR A 96 7.59 3.05 -6.48
N LEU A 97 6.26 3.04 -6.44
CA LEU A 97 5.46 1.81 -6.59
C LEU A 97 5.17 1.43 -8.06
N GLY A 98 5.04 2.41 -8.95
CA GLY A 98 4.72 2.20 -10.37
C GLY A 98 5.66 1.22 -11.07
N PRO A 99 7.00 1.37 -10.96
CA PRO A 99 7.95 0.45 -11.57
C PRO A 99 7.81 -1.00 -11.08
N VAL A 100 7.58 -1.20 -9.78
CA VAL A 100 7.45 -2.56 -9.20
C VAL A 100 6.12 -3.21 -9.55
N LEU A 101 5.03 -2.44 -9.55
CA LEU A 101 3.71 -2.88 -9.98
C LEU A 101 3.76 -3.32 -11.44
N LYS A 102 4.31 -2.47 -12.33
CA LYS A 102 4.48 -2.78 -13.75
C LYS A 102 5.32 -4.03 -13.96
N LYS A 103 6.40 -4.21 -13.18
CA LYS A 103 7.23 -5.41 -13.23
C LYS A 103 6.42 -6.68 -12.93
N ILE A 104 5.61 -6.68 -11.86
CA ILE A 104 4.77 -7.85 -11.51
C ILE A 104 3.71 -8.10 -12.59
N VAL A 105 3.05 -7.05 -13.09
CA VAL A 105 2.03 -7.18 -14.16
C VAL A 105 2.60 -7.85 -15.40
N CYS A 106 3.84 -7.53 -15.78
CA CYS A 106 4.51 -8.10 -16.95
C CYS A 106 5.21 -9.44 -16.68
N ASP A 107 5.27 -9.92 -15.44
CA ASP A 107 5.93 -11.17 -15.08
C ASP A 107 5.00 -12.38 -15.32
N GLY A 108 5.22 -13.08 -16.44
CA GLY A 108 4.44 -14.29 -16.79
C GLY A 108 4.54 -15.43 -15.77
N THR A 109 5.54 -15.41 -14.88
CA THR A 109 5.74 -16.42 -13.84
C THR A 109 5.08 -16.07 -12.50
N ALA A 110 4.71 -14.79 -12.29
CA ALA A 110 3.95 -14.36 -11.13
C ALA A 110 2.53 -14.97 -11.13
N SER A 111 1.90 -15.09 -9.96
CA SER A 111 0.54 -15.61 -9.87
C SER A 111 -0.45 -14.70 -10.59
N ILE A 112 -1.52 -15.28 -11.15
CA ILE A 112 -2.58 -14.53 -11.84
C ILE A 112 -3.18 -13.48 -10.90
N GLN A 113 -3.40 -13.84 -9.63
CA GLN A 113 -3.97 -12.98 -8.61
C GLN A 113 -3.06 -11.78 -8.31
N ALA A 114 -1.75 -11.99 -8.15
CA ALA A 114 -0.81 -10.91 -7.91
C ALA A 114 -0.76 -9.95 -9.10
N ARG A 115 -0.74 -10.49 -10.33
CA ARG A 115 -0.76 -9.66 -11.54
C ARG A 115 -2.03 -8.83 -11.64
N GLN A 116 -3.20 -9.43 -11.38
CA GLN A 116 -4.49 -8.74 -11.38
C GLN A 116 -4.51 -7.61 -10.34
N ALA A 117 -4.12 -7.90 -9.09
CA ALA A 117 -4.07 -6.91 -8.03
C ALA A 117 -3.11 -5.76 -8.36
N CYS A 118 -1.92 -6.06 -8.89
CA CYS A 118 -0.96 -5.04 -9.29
C CYS A 118 -1.43 -4.22 -10.49
N ALA A 119 -2.15 -4.82 -11.45
CA ALA A 119 -2.71 -4.11 -12.60
C ALA A 119 -3.82 -3.14 -12.17
N THR A 120 -4.72 -3.58 -11.29
CA THR A 120 -5.75 -2.72 -10.69
C THR A 120 -5.10 -1.57 -9.92
N CYS A 121 -4.09 -1.87 -9.10
CA CYS A 121 -3.37 -0.83 -8.36
C CYS A 121 -2.68 0.17 -9.28
N LEU A 122 -1.99 -0.30 -10.32
CA LEU A 122 -1.33 0.57 -11.29
C LEU A 122 -2.35 1.51 -11.96
N GLY A 123 -3.49 0.98 -12.39
CA GLY A 123 -4.56 1.78 -13.00
C GLY A 123 -5.12 2.85 -12.06
N ILE A 124 -5.37 2.49 -10.79
CA ILE A 124 -5.86 3.44 -9.77
C ILE A 124 -4.82 4.54 -9.50
N CYS A 125 -3.56 4.16 -9.28
CA CYS A 125 -2.51 5.15 -9.05
C CYS A 125 -2.33 6.08 -10.25
N CYS A 126 -2.31 5.55 -11.49
CA CYS A 126 -2.26 6.38 -12.70
C CYS A 126 -3.44 7.35 -12.81
N PHE A 127 -4.65 6.92 -12.45
CA PHE A 127 -5.82 7.79 -12.47
C PHE A 127 -5.72 8.95 -11.46
N ILE A 128 -5.18 8.69 -10.27
CA ILE A 128 -5.09 9.67 -9.18
C ILE A 128 -3.95 10.66 -9.38
N VAL A 129 -2.79 10.17 -9.80
CA VAL A 129 -1.56 10.97 -9.89
C VAL A 129 -1.69 12.11 -10.89
N THR A 130 -2.62 12.02 -11.84
CA THR A 130 -2.81 13.02 -12.91
C THR A 130 -1.47 13.41 -13.52
N ASP A 131 -0.92 12.52 -14.35
CA ASP A 131 0.20 12.89 -15.19
C ASP A 131 -0.37 13.86 -16.26
N ASP A 132 -0.05 15.14 -16.14
CA ASP A 132 -0.31 16.12 -17.20
C ASP A 132 0.55 15.73 -18.41
N ILE A 133 0.02 14.87 -19.28
CA ILE A 133 0.58 14.55 -20.61
C ILE A 133 0.14 15.62 -21.60
#